data_AF-A0A438EWK1-F1
#
_entry.id   AF-A0A438EWK1-F1
#
_cell.length_a   1.000
_cell.length_b   1.000
_cell.length_c   1.000
_cell.angle_alpha   90.00
_cell.angle_beta   90.00
_cell.angle_gamma   90.00
#
_symmetry.space_group_name_H-M   'P 1'
#
loop_
_entity.id
_entity.type
_entity.pdbx_description
1 polymer ?
#
loop_
_entity_poly.entity_id
_entity_poly.type
_entity_poly.pdbx_seq_one_letter_code
_entity_poly.pdbx_strand_id
1 'polypeptide(L)'
;MSKLDLFLVLEDWEFHFSGVVQCTFPRPVYDHCPILLDGGGVRRGPIPFRFQNMWLKEEEFKELLKSWWQGFNFSGSCSFVMAAKLKALKTNLRIWNNDVFGKIGVNKSLALHKASFWDEQEKLIVLTMEEVEIRKEAKDKFEKWTLMEEINWRQKSRKLWLRERDKKIGFFRRMANSHRRKNCWTKIKINRTWKLEEHEIQGGCSQRFPELANRT
;
A
#
# COMPACT_ATOMS: atom_id res chain seq x y z
N MET A 1 -2.30 -35.47 1.24
CA MET A 1 -2.07 -34.90 2.59
C MET A 1 -2.99 -33.72 2.79
N SER A 2 -3.88 -33.80 3.77
CA SER A 2 -4.90 -32.78 4.09
C SER A 2 -4.28 -31.71 4.99
N LYS A 3 -4.48 -30.41 4.69
CA LYS A 3 -4.06 -29.31 5.57
C LYS A 3 -5.14 -29.06 6.62
N LEU A 4 -4.99 -29.66 7.81
CA LEU A 4 -5.97 -29.56 8.90
C LEU A 4 -5.64 -28.44 9.91
N ASP A 5 -4.37 -28.05 10.03
CA ASP A 5 -3.95 -27.03 10.99
C ASP A 5 -4.06 -25.61 10.37
N LEU A 6 -4.98 -24.80 10.90
CA LEU A 6 -5.27 -23.45 10.42
C LEU A 6 -5.61 -22.49 11.57
N PHE A 7 -5.26 -21.21 11.39
CA PHE A 7 -5.73 -20.12 12.25
C PHE A 7 -6.95 -19.46 11.60
N LEU A 8 -8.02 -19.30 12.36
CA LEU A 8 -9.14 -18.44 12.00
C LEU A 8 -8.85 -17.04 12.53
N VAL A 9 -8.91 -16.04 11.66
CA VAL A 9 -8.66 -14.64 12.01
C VAL A 9 -9.83 -13.78 11.57
N LEU A 10 -10.18 -12.78 12.38
CA LEU A 10 -11.18 -11.78 12.02
C LEU A 10 -10.65 -10.89 10.90
N GLU A 11 -11.55 -10.37 10.07
CA GLU A 11 -11.18 -9.50 8.94
C GLU A 11 -10.41 -8.27 9.46
N ASP A 12 -10.90 -7.66 10.53
CA ASP A 12 -10.29 -6.51 11.20
C ASP A 12 -8.91 -6.81 11.80
N TRP A 13 -8.71 -8.04 12.26
CA TRP A 13 -7.43 -8.50 12.77
C TRP A 13 -6.41 -8.65 11.63
N GLU A 14 -6.79 -9.27 10.50
CA GLU A 14 -5.92 -9.37 9.31
C GLU A 14 -5.56 -7.97 8.75
N PHE A 15 -6.44 -6.98 8.94
CA PHE A 15 -6.18 -5.60 8.56
C PHE A 15 -5.13 -4.93 9.44
N HIS A 16 -5.20 -5.15 10.75
CA HIS A 16 -4.23 -4.58 11.69
C HIS A 16 -2.85 -5.23 11.52
N PHE A 17 -2.80 -6.55 11.30
CA PHE A 17 -1.56 -7.32 11.23
C PHE A 17 -1.21 -7.78 9.81
N SER A 18 -1.05 -6.81 8.90
CA SER A 18 -0.79 -7.05 7.47
C SER A 18 0.54 -7.77 7.12
N GLY A 19 1.41 -7.99 8.11
CA GLY A 19 2.69 -8.69 7.97
C GLY A 19 2.63 -10.19 8.29
N VAL A 20 1.54 -10.67 8.91
CA VAL A 20 1.47 -12.00 9.52
C VAL A 20 1.72 -13.12 8.51
N VAL A 21 2.50 -14.13 8.90
CA VAL A 21 2.77 -15.33 8.10
C VAL A 21 2.52 -16.58 8.94
N GLN A 22 1.89 -17.60 8.35
CA GLN A 22 1.79 -18.92 8.95
C GLN A 22 3.07 -19.71 8.62
N CYS A 23 3.81 -20.10 9.65
CA CYS A 23 4.99 -20.95 9.55
C CYS A 23 4.66 -22.35 10.05
N THR A 24 5.24 -23.38 9.44
CA THR A 24 5.15 -24.78 9.89
C THR A 24 6.50 -25.22 10.45
N PHE A 25 6.52 -25.77 11.66
CA PHE A 25 7.73 -26.32 12.24
C PHE A 25 8.09 -27.70 11.67
N PRO A 26 9.38 -28.08 11.72
CA PRO A 26 9.82 -29.43 11.39
C PRO A 26 9.11 -30.46 12.25
N ARG A 27 9.00 -31.67 11.72
CA ARG A 27 8.22 -32.77 12.29
C ARG A 27 9.17 -33.89 12.73
N PRO A 28 9.70 -33.86 13.97
CA PRO A 28 10.63 -34.88 14.42
C PRO A 28 9.93 -36.16 14.90
N VAL A 29 8.70 -36.09 15.47
CA VAL A 29 8.09 -37.25 16.16
C VAL A 29 6.57 -37.41 15.93
N TYR A 30 5.81 -36.36 15.59
CA TYR A 30 4.34 -36.40 15.52
C TYR A 30 3.77 -36.40 14.09
N ASP A 31 2.56 -36.95 13.95
CA ASP A 31 1.70 -36.94 12.75
C ASP A 31 0.95 -35.60 12.54
N HIS A 32 1.17 -34.62 13.42
CA HIS A 32 0.84 -33.20 13.21
C HIS A 32 2.09 -32.29 13.15
N CYS A 33 2.00 -31.20 12.36
CA CYS A 33 3.03 -30.15 12.29
C CYS A 33 2.58 -28.97 13.16
N PRO A 34 3.31 -28.58 14.21
CA PRO A 34 3.01 -27.35 14.91
C PRO A 34 3.04 -26.16 13.94
N ILE A 35 1.98 -25.35 13.96
CA ILE A 35 1.87 -24.13 13.17
C ILE A 35 2.10 -22.91 14.06
N LEU A 36 2.92 -21.97 13.58
CA LEU A 36 3.20 -20.69 14.23
C LEU A 36 2.57 -19.58 13.41
N LEU A 37 1.92 -18.64 14.09
CA LEU A 37 1.53 -17.38 13.50
C LEU A 37 2.59 -16.33 13.82
N ASP A 38 3.50 -16.10 12.87
CA ASP A 38 4.51 -15.06 12.99
C ASP A 38 3.87 -13.72 12.64
N GLY A 39 4.05 -12.69 13.47
CA GLY A 39 3.58 -11.32 13.22
C GLY A 39 4.12 -10.70 11.93
N GLY A 40 5.16 -11.31 11.36
CA GLY A 40 5.90 -10.84 10.22
C GLY A 40 6.86 -9.74 10.62
N GLY A 41 8.12 -9.88 10.22
CA GLY A 41 9.11 -8.83 10.38
C GLY A 41 8.64 -7.53 9.73
N VAL A 42 8.78 -6.40 10.44
CA VAL A 42 8.64 -5.07 9.84
C VAL A 42 9.72 -4.97 8.76
N ARG A 43 9.35 -4.83 7.48
CA ARG A 43 10.34 -4.53 6.42
C ARG A 43 11.11 -3.28 6.82
N ARG A 44 12.37 -3.44 7.24
CA ARG A 44 13.24 -2.34 7.63
C ARG A 44 14.09 -1.97 6.42
N GLY A 45 13.60 -0.98 5.66
CA GLY A 45 14.28 -0.41 4.51
C GLY A 45 13.45 0.69 3.84
N PRO A 46 14.07 1.59 3.05
CA PRO A 46 13.34 2.66 2.38
C PRO A 46 12.25 2.09 1.45
N ILE A 47 11.00 2.53 1.64
CA ILE A 47 9.92 2.11 0.76
C ILE A 47 10.20 2.66 -0.64
N PRO A 48 10.31 1.81 -1.68
CA PRO A 48 10.54 2.28 -3.03
C PRO A 48 9.37 3.18 -3.45
N PHE A 49 9.70 4.28 -4.11
CA PHE A 49 8.68 5.17 -4.65
C PHE A 49 7.85 4.43 -5.69
N ARG A 50 6.53 4.58 -5.60
CA ARG A 50 5.57 4.04 -6.56
C ARG A 50 4.60 5.14 -6.90
N PHE A 51 4.37 5.31 -8.20
CA PHE A 51 3.30 6.15 -8.69
C PHE A 51 1.96 5.67 -8.11
N GLN A 52 1.11 6.57 -7.62
CA GLN A 52 -0.21 6.19 -7.09
C GLN A 52 -1.30 6.58 -8.08
N ASN A 53 -2.13 5.61 -8.48
CA ASN A 53 -3.16 5.85 -9.50
C ASN A 53 -4.21 6.88 -9.06
N MET A 54 -4.40 7.05 -7.75
CA MET A 54 -5.31 8.03 -7.18
C MET A 54 -4.94 9.47 -7.56
N TRP A 55 -3.66 9.74 -7.86
CA TRP A 55 -3.21 11.07 -8.30
C TRP A 55 -3.87 11.52 -9.60
N LEU A 56 -4.24 10.57 -10.47
CA LEU A 56 -4.91 10.85 -11.73
C LEU A 56 -6.36 11.31 -11.58
N LYS A 57 -6.93 11.22 -10.36
CA LYS A 57 -8.28 11.69 -10.06
C LYS A 57 -8.31 13.17 -9.65
N GLU A 58 -7.16 13.78 -9.38
CA GLU A 58 -7.07 15.23 -9.20
C GLU A 58 -6.97 15.91 -10.56
N GLU A 59 -7.88 16.85 -10.82
CA GLU A 59 -8.06 17.47 -12.14
C GLU A 59 -6.80 18.18 -12.63
N GLU A 60 -6.09 18.86 -11.73
CA GLU A 60 -4.89 19.65 -12.03
C GLU A 60 -3.59 18.83 -12.11
N PHE A 61 -3.64 17.53 -11.81
CA PHE A 61 -2.43 16.72 -11.67
C PHE A 61 -1.57 16.70 -12.94
N LYS A 62 -2.21 16.59 -14.12
CA LYS A 62 -1.49 16.51 -15.41
C LYS A 62 -0.77 17.82 -15.74
N GLU A 63 -1.43 18.96 -15.53
CA GLU A 63 -0.85 20.28 -15.78
C GLU A 63 0.28 20.58 -14.81
N LEU A 64 0.11 20.22 -13.53
CA LEU A 64 1.16 20.34 -12.52
C LEU A 64 2.39 19.51 -12.89
N LEU A 65 2.20 18.26 -13.33
CA LEU A 65 3.27 17.37 -13.76
C LEU A 65 4.04 17.95 -14.96
N LYS A 66 3.31 18.50 -15.93
CA LYS A 66 3.87 19.14 -17.13
C LYS A 66 4.69 20.38 -16.77
N SER A 67 4.14 21.23 -15.89
CA SER A 67 4.81 22.43 -15.39
C SER A 67 6.16 22.08 -14.73
N TRP A 68 6.17 21.11 -13.81
CA TRP A 68 7.43 20.65 -13.19
C TRP A 68 8.42 20.09 -14.21
N TRP A 69 7.95 19.27 -15.15
CA TRP A 69 8.82 18.64 -16.15
C TRP A 69 9.53 19.65 -17.05
N GLN A 70 8.81 20.70 -17.44
CA GLN A 70 9.32 21.80 -18.25
C GLN A 70 10.23 22.74 -17.46
N GLY A 71 9.97 22.95 -16.16
CA GLY A 71 10.80 23.78 -15.28
C GLY A 71 12.17 23.17 -14.92
N PHE A 72 12.38 21.88 -15.17
CA PHE A 72 13.65 21.22 -14.88
C PHE A 72 14.71 21.47 -15.96
N ASN A 73 15.80 22.12 -15.58
CA ASN A 73 16.99 22.32 -16.42
C ASN A 73 18.18 21.54 -15.87
N PHE A 74 18.67 20.58 -16.64
CA PHE A 74 19.87 19.79 -16.35
C PHE A 74 20.72 19.69 -17.62
N SER A 75 22.05 19.65 -17.46
CA SER A 75 23.01 19.50 -18.55
C SER A 75 23.80 18.19 -18.40
N GLY A 76 24.26 17.63 -19.52
CA GLY A 76 24.99 16.37 -19.56
C GLY A 76 24.48 15.44 -20.67
N SER A 77 24.78 14.14 -20.56
CA SER A 77 24.25 13.14 -21.49
C SER A 77 22.72 13.04 -21.40
N CYS A 78 22.07 12.63 -22.49
CA CYS A 78 20.61 12.44 -22.50
C CYS A 78 20.14 11.48 -21.38
N SER A 79 20.90 10.43 -21.11
CA SER A 79 20.62 9.47 -20.03
C SER A 79 20.70 10.12 -18.65
N PHE A 80 21.72 10.96 -18.42
CA PHE A 80 21.85 11.71 -17.17
C PHE A 80 20.71 12.71 -16.98
N VAL A 81 20.39 13.51 -18.00
CA VAL A 81 19.30 14.50 -17.95
C VAL A 81 17.97 13.83 -17.62
N MET A 82 17.65 12.71 -18.27
CA MET A 82 16.44 11.95 -18.00
C MET A 82 16.40 11.43 -16.54
N ALA A 83 17.49 10.83 -16.06
CA ALA A 83 17.58 10.34 -14.68
C ALA A 83 17.45 11.47 -13.65
N ALA A 84 18.07 12.62 -13.90
CA ALA A 84 17.97 13.81 -13.05
C ALA A 84 16.54 14.36 -13.00
N LYS A 85 15.86 14.48 -14.15
CA LYS A 85 14.44 14.88 -14.22
C LYS A 85 13.53 13.94 -13.44
N LEU A 86 13.70 12.63 -13.62
CA LEU A 86 12.90 11.64 -12.87
C LEU A 86 13.17 11.71 -11.35
N LYS A 87 14.42 11.96 -10.94
CA LYS A 87 14.78 12.13 -9.52
C LYS A 87 14.13 13.38 -8.92
N ALA A 88 14.16 14.51 -9.64
CA ALA A 88 13.52 15.75 -9.22
C ALA A 88 11.99 15.59 -9.16
N LEU A 89 11.39 14.99 -10.19
CA LEU A 89 9.96 14.73 -10.25
C LEU A 89 9.48 13.85 -9.09
N LYS A 90 10.23 12.80 -8.75
CA LYS A 90 9.96 11.94 -7.59
C LYS A 90 9.91 12.73 -6.28
N THR A 91 10.78 13.74 -6.10
CA THR A 91 10.78 14.60 -4.91
C THR A 91 9.53 15.47 -4.87
N ASN A 92 9.21 16.16 -5.96
CA ASN A 92 8.02 17.01 -6.04
C ASN A 92 6.73 16.21 -5.79
N LEU A 93 6.61 15.02 -6.39
CA LEU A 93 5.48 14.13 -6.20
C LEU A 93 5.32 13.66 -4.74
N ARG A 94 6.41 13.50 -4.00
CA ARG A 94 6.34 13.12 -2.58
C ARG A 94 5.81 14.25 -1.71
N ILE A 95 6.28 15.48 -1.95
CA ILE A 95 5.84 16.67 -1.22
C ILE A 95 4.36 16.90 -1.52
N TRP A 96 4.02 17.02 -2.79
CA TRP A 96 2.63 17.21 -3.23
C TRP A 96 1.67 16.13 -2.75
N ASN A 97 2.09 14.85 -2.76
CA ASN A 97 1.25 13.78 -2.22
C ASN A 97 0.97 13.96 -0.72
N ASN A 98 1.96 14.40 0.06
CA ASN A 98 1.75 14.68 1.47
C ASN A 98 0.83 15.89 1.69
N ASP A 99 0.98 16.94 0.88
CA ASP A 99 0.20 18.17 1.03
C ASP A 99 -1.26 17.99 0.61
N VAL A 100 -1.51 17.31 -0.52
CA VAL A 100 -2.87 17.14 -1.08
C VAL A 100 -3.59 15.94 -0.47
N PHE A 101 -2.92 14.79 -0.35
CA PHE A 101 -3.57 13.54 0.10
C PHE A 101 -3.25 13.18 1.54
N GLY A 102 -2.06 13.53 2.02
CA GLY A 102 -1.57 13.19 3.35
C GLY A 102 -1.81 11.71 3.70
N LYS A 103 -2.40 11.48 4.88
CA LYS A 103 -2.85 10.15 5.31
C LYS A 103 -4.32 9.97 4.97
N ILE A 104 -4.60 9.32 3.85
CA ILE A 104 -5.97 9.04 3.35
C ILE A 104 -6.89 8.46 4.44
N GLY A 105 -6.41 7.49 5.23
CA GLY A 105 -7.21 6.88 6.29
C GLY A 105 -7.61 7.87 7.40
N VAL A 106 -6.72 8.81 7.74
CA VAL A 106 -7.03 9.88 8.71
C VAL A 106 -8.03 10.85 8.12
N ASN A 107 -7.83 11.31 6.88
CA ASN A 107 -8.73 12.24 6.22
C ASN A 107 -10.14 11.64 6.04
N LYS A 108 -10.22 10.35 5.68
CA LYS A 108 -11.48 9.60 5.61
C LYS A 108 -12.18 9.55 6.97
N SER A 109 -11.46 9.23 8.04
CA SER A 109 -12.02 9.18 9.40
C SER A 109 -12.52 10.54 9.86
N LEU A 110 -11.78 11.61 9.56
CA LEU A 110 -12.18 12.97 9.91
C LEU A 110 -13.45 13.40 9.16
N ALA A 111 -13.52 13.11 7.86
CA ALA A 111 -14.70 13.38 7.04
C ALA A 111 -15.93 12.59 7.54
N LEU A 112 -15.73 11.32 7.92
CA LEU A 112 -16.78 10.49 8.50
C LEU A 112 -17.29 11.08 9.83
N HIS A 113 -16.38 11.43 10.74
CA HIS A 113 -16.75 12.02 12.04
C HIS A 113 -17.53 13.33 11.86
N LYS A 114 -17.11 14.19 10.93
CA LYS A 114 -17.83 15.43 10.59
C LYS A 114 -19.23 15.15 10.02
N ALA A 115 -19.35 14.16 9.12
CA ALA A 115 -20.65 13.77 8.57
C ALA A 115 -21.58 13.19 9.64
N SER A 116 -21.07 12.30 10.51
CA SER A 116 -21.82 11.70 11.62
C SER A 116 -22.29 12.73 12.63
N PHE A 117 -21.45 13.71 12.97
CA PHE A 117 -21.83 14.82 13.85
C PHE A 117 -23.07 15.56 13.32
N TRP A 118 -23.08 15.93 12.04
CA TRP A 118 -24.22 16.62 11.44
C TRP A 118 -25.46 15.72 11.28
N ASP A 119 -25.27 14.41 11.04
CA ASP A 119 -26.36 13.44 11.03
C ASP A 119 -27.00 13.26 12.43
N GLU A 120 -26.25 13.51 13.51
CA GLU A 120 -26.79 13.54 14.88
C GLU A 120 -27.50 14.86 15.20
N GLN A 121 -26.95 16.00 14.79
CA GLN A 121 -27.58 17.31 15.00
C GLN A 121 -28.94 17.42 14.30
N GLU A 122 -29.08 16.88 13.10
CA GLU A 122 -30.35 16.89 12.35
C GLU A 122 -31.48 16.13 13.07
N LYS A 123 -31.15 15.16 13.93
CA LYS A 123 -32.15 14.44 14.74
C LYS A 123 -32.70 15.30 15.87
N LEU A 124 -31.96 16.33 16.29
CA LEU A 124 -32.29 17.19 17.41
C LEU A 124 -32.94 18.50 16.94
N ILE A 125 -32.43 19.07 15.85
CA ILE A 125 -32.83 20.39 15.33
C ILE A 125 -32.87 20.40 13.81
N VAL A 126 -33.72 21.28 13.25
CA VAL A 126 -33.70 21.58 11.82
C VAL A 126 -32.44 22.38 11.52
N LEU A 127 -31.61 21.87 10.61
CA LEU A 127 -30.38 22.53 10.19
C LEU A 127 -30.67 23.77 9.35
N THR A 128 -29.85 24.79 9.52
CA THR A 128 -29.81 25.96 8.63
C THR A 128 -29.24 25.57 7.25
N MET A 129 -29.48 26.42 6.25
CA MET A 129 -28.96 26.18 4.89
C MET A 129 -27.43 26.05 4.86
N GLU A 130 -26.72 26.84 5.69
CA GLU A 130 -25.26 26.78 5.79
C GLU A 130 -24.79 25.44 6.38
N GLU A 131 -25.43 24.96 7.44
CA GLU A 131 -25.10 23.68 8.08
C GLU A 131 -25.39 22.49 7.15
N VAL A 132 -26.45 22.58 6.34
CA VAL A 132 -26.75 21.58 5.30
C VAL A 132 -25.61 21.51 4.27
N GLU A 133 -25.07 22.65 3.84
CA GLU A 133 -23.96 22.66 2.88
C GLU A 133 -22.66 22.13 3.51
N ILE A 134 -22.37 22.48 4.77
CA ILE A 134 -21.21 21.95 5.50
C ILE A 134 -21.29 20.42 5.65
N ARG A 135 -22.49 19.88 5.90
CA ARG A 135 -22.74 18.43 5.97
C ARG A 135 -22.53 17.77 4.62
N LYS A 136 -23.07 18.36 3.55
CA LYS A 136 -22.91 17.87 2.18
C LYS A 136 -21.43 17.84 1.80
N GLU A 137 -20.68 18.90 2.07
CA GLU A 137 -19.23 18.96 1.86
C GLU A 137 -18.49 17.85 2.63
N ALA A 138 -18.91 17.54 3.87
CA ALA A 138 -18.33 16.44 4.64
C ALA A 138 -18.59 15.07 4.00
N LYS A 139 -19.81 14.85 3.49
CA LYS A 139 -20.19 13.61 2.78
C LYS A 139 -19.42 13.46 1.46
N ASP A 140 -19.30 14.53 0.69
CA ASP A 140 -18.54 14.56 -0.57
C ASP A 140 -17.05 14.28 -0.31
N LYS A 141 -16.47 14.88 0.73
CA LYS A 141 -15.09 14.58 1.17
C LYS A 141 -14.94 13.12 1.58
N PHE A 142 -15.91 12.55 2.31
CA PHE A 142 -15.88 11.15 2.70
C PHE A 142 -15.93 10.21 1.48
N GLU A 143 -16.78 10.49 0.49
CA GLU A 143 -16.84 9.74 -0.76
C GLU A 143 -15.52 9.85 -1.52
N LYS A 144 -14.97 11.06 -1.66
CA LYS A 144 -13.65 11.30 -2.26
C LYS A 144 -12.57 10.43 -1.62
N TRP A 145 -12.42 10.47 -0.29
CA TRP A 145 -11.37 9.70 0.39
C TRP A 145 -11.59 8.19 0.30
N THR A 146 -12.84 7.74 0.30
CA THR A 146 -13.20 6.34 0.11
C THR A 146 -12.80 5.84 -1.28
N LEU A 147 -13.05 6.64 -2.32
CA LEU A 147 -12.64 6.35 -3.69
C LEU A 147 -11.10 6.27 -3.81
N MET A 148 -10.37 7.24 -3.23
CA MET A 148 -8.90 7.24 -3.27
C MET A 148 -8.33 6.00 -2.58
N GLU A 149 -8.91 5.58 -1.45
CA GLU A 149 -8.53 4.35 -0.75
C GLU A 149 -8.78 3.11 -1.62
N GLU A 150 -9.93 3.00 -2.27
CA GLU A 150 -10.26 1.89 -3.16
C GLU A 150 -9.24 1.77 -4.31
N ILE A 151 -8.92 2.89 -4.97
CA ILE A 151 -7.94 2.93 -6.06
C ILE A 151 -6.56 2.47 -5.58
N ASN A 152 -6.15 2.92 -4.39
CA ASN A 152 -4.86 2.55 -3.79
C ASN A 152 -4.80 1.03 -3.53
N TRP A 153 -5.85 0.46 -2.92
CA TRP A 153 -5.91 -0.98 -2.66
C TRP A 153 -5.99 -1.80 -3.94
N ARG A 154 -6.76 -1.35 -4.94
CA ARG A 154 -6.83 -2.01 -6.25
C ARG A 154 -5.46 -2.05 -6.92
N GLN A 155 -4.74 -0.93 -6.95
CA GLN A 155 -3.39 -0.86 -7.49
C GLN A 155 -2.42 -1.81 -6.75
N LYS A 156 -2.47 -1.84 -5.41
CA LYS A 156 -1.66 -2.74 -4.58
C LYS A 156 -1.98 -4.22 -4.82
N SER A 157 -3.25 -4.55 -5.05
CA SER A 157 -3.71 -5.91 -5.30
C SER A 157 -3.26 -6.48 -6.64
N ARG A 158 -2.92 -5.62 -7.63
CA ARG A 158 -2.60 -5.99 -9.02
C ARG A 158 -3.72 -6.76 -9.75
N LYS A 159 -4.98 -6.55 -9.35
CA LYS A 159 -6.15 -7.18 -9.99
C LYS A 159 -6.83 -6.19 -10.95
N LEU A 160 -6.59 -6.37 -12.25
CA LEU A 160 -7.09 -5.51 -13.33
C LEU A 160 -8.49 -5.90 -13.84
N TRP A 161 -8.90 -7.15 -13.64
CA TRP A 161 -10.10 -7.76 -14.25
C TRP A 161 -11.45 -7.39 -13.60
N LEU A 162 -11.45 -6.60 -12.53
CA LEU A 162 -12.67 -6.18 -11.82
C LEU A 162 -12.96 -4.71 -12.10
N ARG A 163 -14.22 -4.39 -12.44
CA ARG A 163 -14.68 -3.00 -12.63
C ARG A 163 -14.70 -2.25 -11.29
N GLU A 164 -14.47 -0.94 -11.37
CA GLU A 164 -14.53 0.02 -10.25
C GLU A 164 -15.96 -0.02 -9.67
N ARG A 165 -16.12 0.00 -8.33
CA ARG A 165 -17.40 -0.10 -7.57
C ARG A 165 -18.04 -1.49 -7.37
N ASP A 166 -17.56 -2.58 -7.97
CA ASP A 166 -18.28 -3.87 -7.91
C ASP A 166 -18.08 -4.70 -6.62
N LYS A 167 -17.06 -4.44 -5.78
CA LYS A 167 -16.87 -5.11 -4.46
C LYS A 167 -16.15 -4.25 -3.41
N LYS A 168 -16.51 -4.49 -2.13
CA LYS A 168 -15.96 -3.85 -0.91
C LYS A 168 -14.42 -3.86 -0.89
N ILE A 169 -13.81 -2.74 -0.48
CA ILE A 169 -12.37 -2.51 -0.23
C ILE A 169 -11.65 -3.71 0.42
N GLY A 170 -12.34 -4.46 1.29
CA GLY A 170 -11.85 -5.68 1.92
C GLY A 170 -11.31 -6.74 0.94
N PHE A 171 -11.92 -6.94 -0.23
CA PHE A 171 -11.43 -7.89 -1.23
C PHE A 171 -10.04 -7.51 -1.76
N PHE A 172 -9.86 -6.26 -2.21
CA PHE A 172 -8.57 -5.80 -2.75
C PHE A 172 -7.49 -5.81 -1.67
N ARG A 173 -7.86 -5.47 -0.44
CA ARG A 173 -6.96 -5.50 0.72
C ARG A 173 -6.49 -6.92 1.04
N ARG A 174 -7.39 -7.91 1.08
CA ARG A 174 -7.03 -9.34 1.24
C ARG A 174 -6.07 -9.81 0.16
N MET A 175 -6.32 -9.46 -1.10
CA MET A 175 -5.43 -9.83 -2.20
C MET A 175 -4.05 -9.18 -2.09
N ALA A 176 -4.00 -7.89 -1.72
CA ALA A 176 -2.74 -7.18 -1.49
C ALA A 176 -1.93 -7.81 -0.34
N ASN A 177 -2.59 -8.18 0.76
CA ASN A 177 -1.96 -8.86 1.89
C ASN A 177 -1.47 -10.27 1.52
N SER A 178 -2.28 -11.04 0.79
CA SER A 178 -1.87 -12.36 0.26
C SER A 178 -0.61 -12.27 -0.62
N HIS A 179 -0.57 -11.31 -1.55
CA HIS A 179 0.63 -11.05 -2.35
C HIS A 179 1.82 -10.61 -1.50
N ARG A 180 1.61 -9.78 -0.46
CA ARG A 180 2.67 -9.36 0.44
C ARG A 180 3.26 -10.55 1.20
N ARG A 181 2.42 -11.44 1.73
CA ARG A 181 2.83 -12.68 2.42
C ARG A 181 3.63 -13.60 1.49
N LYS A 182 3.12 -13.85 0.28
CA LYS A 182 3.81 -14.70 -0.72
C LYS A 182 5.17 -14.14 -1.14
N ASN A 183 5.30 -12.81 -1.20
CA ASN A 183 6.54 -12.14 -1.56
C ASN A 183 7.42 -11.77 -0.35
N CYS A 184 7.06 -12.21 0.86
CA CYS A 184 7.89 -12.05 2.05
C CYS A 184 8.85 -13.24 2.11
N TRP A 185 10.15 -12.96 2.01
CA TRP A 185 11.18 -13.98 2.08
C TRP A 185 11.58 -14.14 3.54
N THR A 186 11.06 -15.17 4.21
CA THR A 186 11.42 -15.48 5.59
C THR A 186 12.78 -16.18 5.70
N LYS A 187 13.23 -16.82 4.61
CA LYS A 187 14.55 -17.45 4.49
C LYS A 187 14.98 -17.61 3.04
N ILE A 188 16.28 -17.58 2.77
CA ILE A 188 16.86 -17.88 1.45
C ILE A 188 17.98 -18.92 1.60
N LYS A 189 18.15 -19.80 0.61
CA LYS A 189 19.27 -20.76 0.59
C LYS A 189 20.37 -20.26 -0.35
N ILE A 190 21.54 -19.98 0.20
CA ILE A 190 22.72 -19.50 -0.53
C ILE A 190 23.88 -20.44 -0.22
N ASN A 191 24.54 -20.96 -1.26
CA ASN A 191 25.68 -21.88 -1.12
C ASN A 191 25.43 -23.05 -0.15
N ARG A 192 24.22 -23.64 -0.25
CA ARG A 192 23.71 -24.73 0.61
C ARG A 192 23.40 -24.36 2.07
N THR A 193 23.67 -23.13 2.49
CA THR A 193 23.35 -22.62 3.83
C THR A 193 22.05 -21.82 3.82
N TRP A 194 21.19 -22.02 4.81
CA TRP A 194 19.99 -21.21 5.00
C TRP A 194 20.36 -19.90 5.70
N LYS A 195 19.93 -18.79 5.12
CA LYS A 195 20.00 -17.45 5.70
C LYS A 195 18.61 -17.06 6.17
N LEU A 196 18.52 -16.69 7.44
CA LEU A 196 17.27 -16.43 8.18
C LEU A 196 17.17 -14.97 8.60
N GLU A 197 18.31 -14.30 8.80
CA GLU A 197 18.33 -12.90 9.18
C GLU A 197 18.23 -11.98 7.96
N GLU A 198 17.45 -10.90 8.09
CA GLU A 198 17.14 -10.00 6.98
C GLU A 198 18.40 -9.36 6.36
N HIS A 199 19.42 -9.05 7.17
CA HIS A 199 20.69 -8.50 6.68
C HIS A 199 21.46 -9.52 5.81
N GLU A 200 21.42 -10.81 6.15
CA GLU A 200 22.02 -11.89 5.37
C GLU A 200 21.24 -12.16 4.08
N ILE A 201 19.90 -12.09 4.15
CA ILE A 201 19.03 -12.23 2.98
C ILE A 201 19.29 -11.07 1.99
N GLN A 202 19.40 -9.83 2.49
CA GLN A 202 19.67 -8.65 1.67
C GLN A 202 21.09 -8.68 1.07
N GLY A 203 22.10 -8.98 1.87
CA GLY A 203 23.49 -9.09 1.42
C GLY A 203 23.68 -10.20 0.38
N GLY A 204 23.06 -11.36 0.64
CA GLY A 204 23.08 -12.50 -0.26
C GLY A 204 22.37 -12.26 -1.60
N CYS A 205 21.24 -11.55 -1.60
CA CYS A 205 20.61 -11.12 -2.84
C CYS A 205 21.52 -10.14 -3.61
N SER A 206 22.07 -9.13 -2.93
CA SER A 206 22.88 -8.08 -3.54
C SER A 206 24.17 -8.60 -4.17
N GLN A 207 24.80 -9.63 -3.58
CA GLN A 207 26.00 -10.27 -4.11
C GLN A 207 25.74 -11.12 -5.35
N ARG A 208 24.56 -11.77 -5.44
CA ARG A 208 24.28 -12.78 -6.49
C ARG A 208 23.55 -12.21 -7.71
N PHE A 209 22.84 -11.09 -7.56
CA PHE A 209 22.17 -10.43 -8.67
C PHE A 209 23.11 -10.04 -9.83
N PRO A 210 24.33 -9.50 -9.58
CA PRO A 210 25.31 -9.23 -10.64
C PRO A 210 25.81 -10.50 -11.35
N GLU A 211 26.00 -11.60 -10.61
CA GLU A 211 26.47 -12.88 -11.18
C GLU A 211 25.46 -13.54 -12.10
N LEU A 212 24.16 -13.32 -11.86
CA LEU A 212 23.08 -13.82 -12.70
C LEU A 212 22.88 -12.95 -13.96
N ALA A 213 23.13 -11.63 -13.85
CA ALA A 213 23.03 -10.71 -14.98
C ALA A 213 24.19 -10.86 -15.98
N ASN A 214 25.36 -11.32 -15.54
CA ASN A 214 26.53 -11.57 -16.39
C ASN A 214 26.54 -12.96 -17.06
N ARG A 215 25.47 -13.76 -16.92
CA ARG A 215 25.31 -15.09 -17.53
C ARG A 215 24.38 -15.13 -18.76
N THR A 216 23.99 -13.96 -19.27
CA THR A 216 23.25 -13.76 -20.53
C THR A 216 24.07 -12.88 -21.45
#